data_AF-A0A109DC34-F1
#
_entry.id   AF-A0A109DC34-F1
#
_cell.length_a   1.000
_cell.length_b   1.000
_cell.length_c   1.000
_cell.angle_alpha   90.00
_cell.angle_beta   90.00
_cell.angle_gamma   90.00
#
_symmetry.space_group_name_H-M   'P 1'
#
loop_
_entity.id
_entity.type
_entity.pdbx_description
1 polymer ?
#
loop_
_entity_poly.entity_id
_entity_poly.type
_entity_poly.pdbx_seq_one_letter_code
_entity_poly.pdbx_strand_id
1 'polypeptide(L)'
;MELIVVIIILAVLAVTAASRFLNIQESAREAVLEGVAGAMEGVITQVTSKAIIAGLNPDATNPGDQSNYVIDFGIGSVEVDWGTLCPESQGESGDKPLKMLDFLTLSDDDSLTSDFGNRHTVVGYDYDFTQAELDSTNITDADLETRQGCFVLYDSFGRTNGSQCPDEGCECTVRIVNNNC
;
A
#
# COMPACT_ATOMS: atom_id res chain seq x y z
N MET A 1 -20.96 -34.98 -40.27
CA MET A 1 -21.74 -34.76 -39.03
C MET A 1 -20.89 -34.90 -37.79
N GLU A 2 -19.98 -35.87 -37.71
CA GLU A 2 -19.11 -36.12 -36.56
C GLU A 2 -18.26 -34.89 -36.16
N LEU A 3 -17.63 -34.22 -37.14
CA LEU A 3 -16.87 -32.99 -36.91
C LEU A 3 -17.74 -31.83 -36.39
N ILE A 4 -19.00 -31.77 -36.82
CA ILE A 4 -19.94 -30.71 -36.43
C ILE A 4 -20.25 -30.83 -34.93
N VAL A 5 -20.50 -32.05 -34.45
CA VAL A 5 -20.78 -32.30 -33.03
C VAL A 5 -19.58 -31.94 -32.16
N VAL A 6 -18.35 -32.26 -32.59
CA VAL A 6 -17.12 -31.94 -31.85
C VAL A 6 -16.96 -30.42 -31.68
N ILE A 7 -17.15 -29.64 -32.75
CA ILE A 7 -17.00 -28.18 -32.69
C ILE A 7 -18.07 -27.57 -31.77
N ILE A 8 -19.30 -28.08 -31.79
CA ILE A 8 -20.37 -27.61 -30.90
C ILE A 8 -20.00 -27.87 -29.44
N ILE A 9 -19.50 -29.06 -29.11
CA ILE A 9 -19.08 -29.39 -27.74
C ILE A 9 -17.91 -28.50 -27.30
N LEU A 10 -16.89 -28.31 -28.16
CA LEU A 10 -15.76 -27.44 -27.85
C LEU A 10 -16.19 -25.99 -27.65
N ALA A 11 -17.13 -25.48 -28.44
CA ALA A 11 -17.66 -24.13 -28.28
C ALA A 11 -18.34 -23.94 -26.91
N VAL A 12 -19.18 -24.89 -26.48
CA VAL A 12 -19.86 -24.83 -25.17
C VAL A 12 -18.86 -24.94 -24.02
N LEU A 13 -17.88 -25.86 -24.10
CA LEU A 13 -16.84 -26.01 -23.09
C LEU A 13 -15.94 -24.77 -22.99
N ALA A 14 -15.63 -24.13 -24.11
CA ALA A 14 -14.82 -22.91 -24.12
C ALA A 14 -15.52 -21.76 -23.39
N VAL A 15 -16.82 -21.56 -23.63
CA VAL A 15 -17.60 -20.48 -22.98
C VAL A 15 -17.72 -20.69 -21.47
N THR A 16 -17.95 -21.93 -21.02
CA THR A 16 -18.08 -22.22 -19.57
C THR A 16 -16.74 -22.20 -18.83
N ALA A 17 -15.66 -22.61 -19.48
CA ALA A 17 -14.32 -22.51 -18.90
C ALA A 17 -13.84 -21.06 -18.80
N ALA A 18 -14.13 -20.22 -19.82
CA ALA A 18 -13.71 -18.83 -19.86
C ALA A 18 -14.32 -18.00 -18.71
N SER A 19 -15.64 -18.10 -18.48
CA SER A 19 -16.29 -17.34 -17.39
C SER A 19 -15.75 -17.73 -16.01
N ARG A 20 -15.49 -19.02 -15.77
CA ARG A 20 -14.91 -19.50 -14.52
C ARG A 20 -13.45 -19.07 -14.35
N PHE A 21 -12.67 -19.06 -15.44
CA PHE A 21 -11.28 -18.65 -15.42
C PHE A 21 -11.13 -17.15 -15.08
N LEU A 22 -12.04 -16.29 -15.57
CA LEU A 22 -12.07 -14.87 -15.21
C LEU A 22 -12.32 -14.66 -13.70
N ASN A 23 -13.36 -15.28 -13.14
CA ASN A 23 -13.67 -15.14 -11.71
C ASN A 23 -12.54 -15.63 -10.80
N ILE A 24 -11.82 -16.69 -11.18
CA ILE A 24 -10.69 -17.19 -10.37
C ILE A 24 -9.52 -16.20 -10.40
N GLN A 25 -9.27 -15.54 -11.52
CA GLN A 25 -8.22 -14.52 -11.62
C GLN A 25 -8.55 -13.30 -10.76
N GLU A 26 -9.80 -12.82 -10.80
CA GLU A 26 -10.27 -11.71 -9.95
C GLU A 26 -10.06 -12.04 -8.47
N SER A 27 -10.59 -13.18 -7.97
CA SER A 27 -10.40 -13.59 -6.58
C SER A 27 -8.93 -13.85 -6.21
N ALA A 28 -8.10 -14.28 -7.17
CA ALA A 28 -6.67 -14.46 -6.93
C ALA A 28 -5.95 -13.11 -6.77
N ARG A 29 -6.31 -12.10 -7.58
CA ARG A 29 -5.79 -10.75 -7.46
C ARG A 29 -6.17 -10.13 -6.12
N GLU A 30 -7.43 -10.24 -5.72
CA GLU A 30 -7.91 -9.77 -4.42
C GLU A 30 -7.13 -10.41 -3.26
N ALA A 31 -6.93 -11.73 -3.29
CA ALA A 31 -6.14 -12.43 -2.28
C ALA A 31 -4.67 -11.98 -2.22
N VAL A 32 -4.07 -11.62 -3.36
CA VAL A 32 -2.73 -11.01 -3.40
C VAL A 32 -2.75 -9.63 -2.75
N LEU A 33 -3.74 -8.79 -3.05
CA LEU A 33 -3.87 -7.47 -2.41
C LEU A 33 -4.05 -7.58 -0.89
N GLU A 34 -4.85 -8.53 -0.40
CA GLU A 34 -4.96 -8.82 1.03
C GLU A 34 -3.62 -9.23 1.65
N GLY A 35 -2.84 -10.05 0.94
CA GLY A 35 -1.49 -10.43 1.36
C GLY A 35 -0.53 -9.24 1.43
N VAL A 36 -0.56 -8.35 0.44
CA VAL A 36 0.23 -7.12 0.41
C VAL A 36 -0.18 -6.19 1.56
N ALA A 37 -1.48 -5.98 1.77
CA ALA A 37 -1.98 -5.17 2.87
C ALA A 37 -1.53 -5.70 4.23
N GLY A 38 -1.66 -7.02 4.46
CA GLY A 38 -1.17 -7.66 5.68
C GLY A 38 0.34 -7.55 5.86
N ALA A 39 1.12 -7.58 4.78
CA ALA A 39 2.56 -7.35 4.83
C ALA A 39 2.88 -5.90 5.24
N MET A 40 2.21 -4.90 4.64
CA MET A 40 2.36 -3.49 5.02
C MET A 40 2.03 -3.26 6.50
N GLU A 41 0.92 -3.82 7.01
CA GLU A 41 0.55 -3.78 8.43
C GLU A 41 1.63 -4.41 9.34
N GLY A 42 2.26 -5.49 8.88
CA GLY A 42 3.39 -6.12 9.56
C GLY A 42 4.62 -5.20 9.64
N VAL A 43 4.92 -4.47 8.56
CA VAL A 43 6.03 -3.49 8.51
C VAL A 43 5.75 -2.33 9.45
N ILE A 44 4.55 -1.76 9.41
CA ILE A 44 4.10 -0.70 10.33
C ILE A 44 4.34 -1.15 11.77
N THR A 45 3.81 -2.32 12.14
CA THR A 45 3.96 -2.87 13.49
C THR A 45 5.44 -3.01 13.88
N GLN A 46 6.29 -3.50 12.98
CA GLN A 46 7.72 -3.68 13.26
C GLN A 46 8.44 -2.35 13.49
N VAL A 47 8.22 -1.37 12.61
CA VAL A 47 8.86 -0.05 12.66
C VAL A 47 8.38 0.74 13.86
N THR A 48 7.07 0.84 14.06
CA THR A 48 6.47 1.56 15.20
C THR A 48 6.94 0.94 16.52
N SER A 49 6.99 -0.39 16.63
CA SER A 49 7.51 -1.06 17.84
C SER A 49 8.96 -0.66 18.13
N LYS A 50 9.80 -0.58 17.09
CA LYS A 50 11.20 -0.20 17.25
C LYS A 50 11.37 1.28 17.59
N ALA A 51 10.56 2.15 17.00
CA ALA A 51 10.52 3.58 17.32
C ALA A 51 10.17 3.82 18.80
N ILE A 52 9.15 3.12 19.31
CA ILE A 52 8.75 3.19 20.72
C ILE A 52 9.87 2.67 21.63
N ILE A 53 10.53 1.56 21.27
CA ILE A 53 11.68 1.03 22.04
C ILE A 53 12.85 2.02 22.05
N ALA A 54 13.04 2.78 20.96
CA ALA A 54 14.03 3.86 20.87
C ALA A 54 13.63 5.12 21.68
N GLY A 55 12.45 5.13 22.30
CA GLY A 55 11.98 6.21 23.17
C GLY A 55 11.20 7.31 22.44
N LEU A 56 10.84 7.11 21.17
CA LEU A 56 9.98 8.03 20.44
C LEU A 56 8.52 7.88 20.88
N ASN A 57 7.80 8.99 20.88
CA ASN A 57 6.37 9.04 21.09
C ASN A 57 5.73 9.86 19.98
N PRO A 58 4.49 9.55 19.57
CA PRO A 58 3.80 10.36 18.58
C PRO A 58 3.46 11.74 19.15
N ASP A 59 3.63 12.78 18.34
CA ASP A 59 3.29 14.16 18.69
C ASP A 59 1.98 14.59 18.03
N ALA A 60 1.15 15.35 18.76
CA ALA A 60 -0.10 15.87 18.20
C ALA A 60 0.11 17.04 17.21
N THR A 61 1.28 17.67 17.26
CA THR A 61 1.66 18.83 16.45
C THR A 61 3.10 18.69 15.99
N ASN A 62 3.43 19.22 14.81
CA ASN A 62 4.78 19.14 14.26
C ASN A 62 5.84 19.66 15.26
N PRO A 63 6.80 18.83 15.70
CA PRO A 63 7.80 19.19 16.71
C PRO A 63 8.90 20.13 16.16
N GLY A 64 8.90 20.41 14.85
CA GLY A 64 9.89 21.23 14.17
C GLY A 64 11.18 20.46 13.88
N ASP A 65 11.97 20.14 14.91
CA ASP A 65 13.14 19.27 14.75
C ASP A 65 12.69 17.80 14.70
N GLN A 66 12.92 17.16 13.56
CA GLN A 66 12.53 15.77 13.30
C GLN A 66 13.73 14.84 13.13
N SER A 67 14.94 15.31 13.44
CA SER A 67 16.19 14.54 13.26
C SER A 67 16.26 13.25 14.07
N ASN A 68 15.44 13.11 15.12
CA ASN A 68 15.33 11.93 15.97
C ASN A 68 14.32 10.89 15.45
N TYR A 69 13.49 11.18 14.44
CA TYR A 69 12.50 10.24 13.89
C TYR A 69 13.10 9.33 12.82
N VAL A 70 14.36 8.94 13.01
CA VAL A 70 15.09 8.05 12.10
C VAL A 70 15.53 6.82 12.88
N ILE A 71 15.00 5.67 12.48
CA ILE A 71 15.22 4.37 13.13
C ILE A 71 16.23 3.56 12.32
N ASP A 72 17.35 3.21 12.95
CA ASP A 72 18.38 2.37 12.35
C ASP A 72 17.97 0.89 12.37
N PHE A 73 17.82 0.28 11.20
CA PHE A 73 17.55 -1.15 11.00
C PHE A 73 18.79 -2.02 10.79
N GLY A 74 19.99 -1.43 10.81
CA GLY A 74 21.28 -2.09 10.57
C GLY A 74 21.55 -2.38 9.09
N ILE A 75 20.49 -2.51 8.28
CA ILE A 75 20.54 -2.60 6.82
C ILE A 75 20.33 -1.24 6.12
N GLY A 76 19.84 -0.26 6.86
CA GLY A 76 19.50 1.10 6.42
C GLY A 76 18.67 1.80 7.49
N SER A 77 18.25 3.02 7.23
CA SER A 77 17.43 3.82 8.14
C SER A 77 16.00 3.98 7.64
N VAL A 78 15.05 3.95 8.57
CA VAL A 78 13.64 4.24 8.30
C VAL A 78 13.29 5.54 8.98
N GLU A 79 12.86 6.52 8.20
CA GLU A 79 12.22 7.72 8.73
C GLU A 79 10.78 7.36 9.13
N VAL A 80 10.34 7.81 10.29
CA VAL A 80 8.98 7.61 10.78
C VAL A 80 8.27 8.95 10.87
N ASP A 81 6.98 8.97 10.55
CA ASP A 81 6.20 10.18 10.71
C ASP A 81 6.10 10.53 12.21
N TRP A 82 6.28 11.80 12.54
CA TRP A 82 6.26 12.27 13.93
C TRP A 82 4.90 12.10 14.63
N GLY A 83 3.80 12.07 13.88
CA GLY A 83 2.44 12.00 14.41
C GLY A 83 1.90 10.57 14.54
N THR A 84 2.34 9.64 13.70
CA THR A 84 1.91 8.23 13.71
C THR A 84 2.98 7.27 14.22
N LEU A 85 4.26 7.65 14.16
CA LEU A 85 5.44 6.77 14.25
C LEU A 85 5.48 5.64 13.22
N CYS A 86 4.62 5.69 12.21
CA CYS A 86 4.65 4.74 11.11
C CYS A 86 5.78 5.10 10.13
N PRO A 87 6.34 4.11 9.42
CA PRO A 87 7.38 4.35 8.43
C PRO A 87 6.90 5.31 7.34
N GLU A 88 7.64 6.37 7.06
CA GLU A 88 7.39 7.14 5.85
C GLU A 88 7.59 6.25 4.61
N SER A 89 6.80 6.50 3.56
CA SER A 89 6.85 5.67 2.36
C SER A 89 8.21 5.74 1.67
N GLN A 90 8.82 6.92 1.73
CA GLN A 90 10.19 7.17 1.33
C GLN A 90 10.90 7.98 2.42
N GLY A 91 11.93 7.42 3.06
CA GLY A 91 12.79 8.21 3.92
C GLY A 91 13.62 9.22 3.12
N GLU A 92 13.68 10.45 3.60
CA GLU A 92 14.55 11.53 3.10
C GLU A 92 15.77 11.74 4.01
N SER A 93 15.70 11.20 5.23
CA SER A 93 16.70 11.32 6.28
C SER A 93 17.44 10.01 6.58
N GLY A 94 18.63 10.14 7.18
CA GLY A 94 19.46 9.02 7.64
C GLY A 94 20.46 8.45 6.61
N ASP A 95 21.13 7.36 6.99
CA ASP A 95 22.08 6.66 6.12
C ASP A 95 21.38 5.49 5.42
N LYS A 96 21.34 5.55 4.07
CA LYS A 96 20.61 4.60 3.21
C LYS A 96 19.12 4.50 3.60
N PRO A 97 18.34 5.55 3.27
CA PRO A 97 16.92 5.55 3.58
C PRO A 97 16.23 4.38 2.90
N LEU A 98 15.52 3.59 3.71
CA LEU A 98 14.67 2.50 3.27
C LEU A 98 13.26 3.03 2.99
N LYS A 99 12.60 2.42 2.03
CA LYS A 99 11.22 2.67 1.65
C LYS A 99 10.32 1.59 2.23
N MET A 100 9.01 1.84 2.28
CA MET A 100 8.03 0.80 2.62
C MET A 100 8.23 -0.47 1.78
N LEU A 101 8.48 -0.31 0.47
CA LEU A 101 8.69 -1.41 -0.46
C LEU A 101 9.92 -2.27 -0.15
N ASP A 102 10.96 -1.74 0.50
CA ASP A 102 12.18 -2.49 0.83
C ASP A 102 11.93 -3.58 1.90
N PHE A 103 10.83 -3.48 2.63
CA PHE A 103 10.39 -4.48 3.60
C PHE A 103 9.43 -5.52 3.02
N LEU A 104 8.87 -5.26 1.83
CA LEU A 104 7.89 -6.12 1.22
C LEU A 104 8.57 -7.10 0.27
N THR A 105 8.33 -8.39 0.48
CA THR A 105 8.66 -9.41 -0.53
C THR A 105 7.48 -9.54 -1.47
N LEU A 106 7.43 -8.68 -2.49
CA LEU A 106 6.41 -8.75 -3.53
C LEU A 106 6.71 -9.90 -4.49
N SER A 107 5.66 -10.53 -5.03
CA SER A 107 5.81 -11.58 -6.05
C SER A 107 6.41 -11.01 -7.34
N ASP A 108 7.24 -11.81 -8.02
CA ASP A 108 7.79 -11.49 -9.36
C ASP A 108 6.72 -11.55 -10.49
N ASP A 109 5.47 -11.22 -10.18
CA ASP A 109 4.43 -11.09 -11.20
C ASP A 109 4.62 -9.75 -11.91
N ASP A 110 5.00 -9.79 -13.19
CA ASP A 110 5.19 -8.59 -14.03
C ASP A 110 3.95 -7.67 -14.11
N SER A 111 2.77 -8.16 -13.70
CA SER A 111 1.53 -7.37 -13.65
C SER A 111 1.29 -6.67 -12.31
N LEU A 112 1.98 -7.07 -11.23
CA LEU A 112 1.91 -6.38 -9.94
C LEU A 112 2.94 -5.25 -9.94
N THR A 113 2.45 -4.02 -9.88
CA THR A 113 3.27 -2.82 -9.93
C THR A 113 3.18 -2.05 -8.63
N SER A 114 4.16 -1.18 -8.37
CA SER A 114 4.18 -0.33 -7.20
C SER A 114 4.69 1.06 -7.53
N ASP A 115 4.14 2.06 -6.86
CA ASP A 115 4.62 3.43 -6.90
C ASP A 115 4.64 4.01 -5.48
N PHE A 116 5.41 5.06 -5.27
CA PHE A 116 5.57 5.66 -3.95
C PHE A 116 5.86 7.16 -4.06
N GLY A 117 5.46 7.87 -3.02
CA GLY A 117 5.92 9.22 -2.74
C GLY A 117 6.42 9.31 -1.31
N ASN A 118 6.56 10.53 -0.80
CA ASN A 118 6.94 10.75 0.59
C ASN A 118 5.93 10.13 1.57
N ARG A 119 4.64 10.44 1.35
CA ARG A 119 3.55 10.01 2.24
C ARG A 119 2.99 8.64 1.92
N HIS A 120 2.75 8.33 0.64
CA HIS A 120 2.02 7.13 0.24
C HIS A 120 2.87 6.10 -0.50
N THR A 121 2.52 4.84 -0.32
CA THR A 121 2.98 3.72 -1.15
C THR A 121 1.75 3.03 -1.71
N VAL A 122 1.72 2.81 -3.02
CA VAL A 122 0.68 2.03 -3.70
C VAL A 122 1.29 0.78 -4.29
N VAL A 123 0.60 -0.35 -4.15
CA VAL A 123 0.97 -1.63 -4.76
C VAL A 123 -0.29 -2.26 -5.33
N GLY A 124 -0.29 -2.63 -6.61
CA GLY A 124 -1.48 -3.17 -7.26
C GLY A 124 -1.31 -3.49 -8.73
N TYR A 125 -2.40 -3.92 -9.35
CA TYR A 125 -2.47 -4.30 -10.75
C TYR A 125 -2.94 -3.13 -11.65
N ASP A 126 -3.77 -2.24 -11.11
CA ASP A 126 -4.31 -1.09 -11.83
C ASP A 126 -4.56 0.07 -10.86
N TYR A 127 -3.87 1.18 -11.07
CA TYR A 127 -4.00 2.43 -10.33
C TYR A 127 -3.41 3.58 -11.15
N ASP A 128 -3.85 4.81 -10.91
CA ASP A 128 -3.53 5.98 -11.74
C ASP A 128 -3.04 7.20 -10.94
N PHE A 129 -2.29 6.98 -9.86
CA PHE A 129 -1.82 8.07 -9.00
C PHE A 129 -0.73 8.91 -9.67
N THR A 130 -0.79 10.21 -9.45
CA THR A 130 0.31 11.13 -9.77
C THR A 130 1.31 11.19 -8.62
N GLN A 131 2.57 11.51 -8.93
CA GLN A 131 3.59 11.70 -7.89
C GLN A 131 3.17 12.73 -6.84
N ALA A 132 2.53 13.83 -7.26
CA ALA A 132 2.06 14.86 -6.34
C ALA A 132 0.98 14.35 -5.36
N GLU A 133 0.12 13.44 -5.80
CA GLU A 133 -0.84 12.76 -4.92
C GLU A 133 -0.12 11.88 -3.90
N LEU A 134 0.81 11.04 -4.36
CA LEU A 134 1.55 10.13 -3.49
C LEU A 134 2.45 10.87 -2.49
N ASP A 135 3.00 12.02 -2.87
CA ASP A 135 3.92 12.78 -2.03
C ASP A 135 3.23 13.41 -0.82
N SER A 136 2.05 14.00 -0.96
CA SER A 136 1.51 14.88 0.11
C SER A 136 -0.01 14.95 0.25
N THR A 137 -0.77 14.67 -0.80
CA THR A 137 -2.23 14.84 -0.80
C THR A 137 -2.88 13.92 0.21
N ASN A 138 -3.75 14.42 1.09
CA ASN A 138 -4.58 13.55 1.91
C ASN A 138 -5.63 12.85 1.03
N ILE A 139 -5.43 11.57 0.74
CA ILE A 139 -6.37 10.75 -0.02
C ILE A 139 -7.36 10.13 0.96
N THR A 140 -8.62 10.54 0.88
CA THR A 140 -9.69 10.09 1.78
C THR A 140 -10.37 8.82 1.26
N ASP A 141 -11.12 8.13 2.11
CA ASP A 141 -11.89 6.96 1.70
C ASP A 141 -12.94 7.31 0.64
N ALA A 142 -13.52 8.52 0.71
CA ALA A 142 -14.44 9.02 -0.31
C ALA A 142 -13.74 9.20 -1.68
N ASP A 143 -12.47 9.64 -1.70
CA ASP A 143 -11.70 9.72 -2.94
C ASP A 143 -11.48 8.33 -3.53
N LEU A 144 -11.13 7.35 -2.69
CA LEU A 144 -10.90 5.96 -3.10
C LEU A 144 -12.17 5.25 -3.57
N GLU A 145 -13.33 5.51 -2.95
CA GLU A 145 -14.62 4.94 -3.38
C GLU A 145 -15.00 5.36 -4.80
N THR A 146 -14.66 6.59 -5.19
CA THR A 146 -14.93 7.09 -6.54
C THR A 146 -13.90 6.65 -7.58
N ARG A 147 -12.74 6.14 -7.12
CA ARG A 147 -11.62 5.74 -7.96
C ARG A 147 -11.74 4.27 -8.32
N GLN A 148 -11.71 3.97 -9.61
CA GLN A 148 -11.70 2.58 -10.08
C GLN A 148 -10.26 2.05 -10.07
N GLY A 149 -10.04 0.85 -9.50
CA GLY A 149 -8.72 0.22 -9.50
C GLY A 149 -8.66 -1.11 -8.78
N CYS A 150 -7.47 -1.68 -8.75
CA CYS A 150 -7.13 -2.93 -8.10
C CYS A 150 -5.76 -2.80 -7.40
N PHE A 151 -5.76 -2.21 -6.19
CA PHE A 151 -4.53 -1.85 -5.47
C PHE A 151 -4.71 -1.78 -3.95
N VAL A 152 -3.58 -1.74 -3.24
CA VAL A 152 -3.45 -1.39 -1.84
C VAL A 152 -2.76 -0.04 -1.74
N LEU A 153 -3.32 0.89 -0.97
CA LEU A 153 -2.74 2.18 -0.66
C LEU A 153 -2.37 2.27 0.82
N TYR A 154 -1.09 2.57 1.06
CA TYR A 154 -0.57 2.92 2.37
C TYR A 154 -0.46 4.46 2.50
N ASP A 155 -0.91 5.01 3.64
CA ASP A 155 -0.73 6.41 4.03
C ASP A 155 -0.04 6.48 5.39
N SER A 156 1.16 7.08 5.45
CA SER A 156 1.99 7.17 6.66
C SER A 156 1.60 8.30 7.63
N PHE A 157 0.86 9.32 7.18
CA PHE A 157 0.74 10.59 7.93
C PHE A 157 -0.49 10.66 8.83
N GLY A 158 -1.61 10.01 8.46
CA GLY A 158 -2.82 10.00 9.30
C GLY A 158 -3.47 11.36 9.57
N ARG A 159 -3.09 12.40 8.80
CA ARG A 159 -3.58 13.77 8.96
C ARG A 159 -3.93 14.43 7.63
N THR A 160 -4.87 15.36 7.70
CA THR A 160 -5.35 16.15 6.56
C THR A 160 -4.47 17.37 6.27
N ASN A 161 -3.81 17.91 7.30
CA ASN A 161 -2.88 19.03 7.19
C ASN A 161 -1.46 18.58 7.56
N GLY A 162 -0.43 19.30 7.12
CA GLY A 162 0.98 18.92 7.36
C GLY A 162 1.50 19.16 8.80
N SER A 163 0.67 19.68 9.71
CA SER A 163 1.16 20.30 10.95
C SER A 163 0.49 19.81 12.23
N GLN A 164 -0.67 19.15 12.16
CA GLN A 164 -1.48 18.78 13.32
C GLN A 164 -2.31 17.51 13.05
N CYS A 165 -2.32 16.62 14.05
CA CYS A 165 -3.17 15.43 14.06
C CYS A 165 -4.63 15.74 14.39
N PRO A 166 -5.58 14.89 13.97
CA PRO A 166 -6.94 14.89 14.50
C PRO A 166 -6.97 14.76 16.03
N ASP A 167 -8.08 15.13 16.66
CA ASP A 167 -8.24 15.03 18.13
C ASP A 167 -8.08 13.60 18.66
N GLU A 168 -8.35 12.60 17.81
CA GLU A 168 -8.20 11.17 18.13
C GLU A 168 -6.75 10.65 17.93
N GLY A 169 -5.85 11.50 17.44
CA GLY A 169 -4.47 11.15 17.07
C GLY A 169 -4.32 10.91 15.57
N CYS A 170 -3.08 10.91 15.07
CA CYS A 170 -2.79 10.44 13.72
C CYS A 170 -2.62 8.92 13.75
N GLU A 171 -3.23 8.25 12.78
CA GLU A 171 -3.01 6.82 12.53
C GLU A 171 -2.67 6.61 11.06
N CYS A 172 -1.63 5.83 10.77
CA CYS A 172 -1.36 5.43 9.39
C CYS A 172 -2.40 4.40 8.94
N THR A 173 -2.66 4.32 7.63
CA THR A 173 -3.72 3.45 7.11
C THR A 173 -3.23 2.61 5.96
N VAL A 174 -3.74 1.37 5.88
CA VAL A 174 -3.60 0.50 4.72
C VAL A 174 -5.00 0.20 4.20
N ARG A 175 -5.28 0.57 2.95
CA ARG A 175 -6.62 0.51 2.35
C ARG A 175 -6.58 -0.24 1.04
N ILE A 176 -7.51 -1.17 0.87
CA ILE A 176 -7.65 -1.99 -0.34
C ILE A 176 -8.75 -1.39 -1.22
N VAL A 177 -8.47 -1.23 -2.51
CA VAL A 177 -9.44 -0.88 -3.55
C VAL A 177 -9.47 -2.01 -4.57
N ASN A 178 -10.63 -2.66 -4.73
CA ASN A 178 -10.83 -3.85 -5.57
C ASN A 178 -12.08 -3.76 -6.47
N ASN A 179 -12.57 -2.55 -6.73
CA ASN A 179 -13.79 -2.35 -7.52
C ASN A 179 -13.59 -2.57 -9.04
N ASN A 180 -12.36 -2.84 -9.50
CA ASN A 180 -12.01 -3.16 -10.89
C ASN A 180 -10.82 -4.15 -10.98
N CYS A 181 -10.83 -5.21 -10.17
CA CYS A 181 -9.93 -6.36 -10.31
C CYS A 181 -10.44 -7.34 -11.40
#